data_AF-A0A257YBR2-F1
#
_entry.id   AF-A0A257YBR2-F1
#
_cell.length_a   1.000
_cell.length_b   1.000
_cell.length_c   1.000
_cell.angle_alpha   90.00
_cell.angle_beta   90.00
_cell.angle_gamma   90.00
#
_symmetry.space_group_name_H-M   'P 1'
#
loop_
_entity.id
_entity.type
_entity.pdbx_description
1 polymer ?
#
loop_
_entity_poly.entity_id
_entity_poly.type
_entity_poly.pdbx_seq_one_letter_code
_entity_poly.pdbx_strand_id
1 'polypeptide(L)'
;MLSATPAAAQTEVESATQLRRLDMMLMVTSLRCRFGSDNFQAGYEAFKRRHAATLRTAAEQALADMTRRMGRKSAIHAFDRLSTGMANSYGLGHPQLGCAELKQAAEHLLTIDGRPALVAAANSLLDGGDGATLLAQR
;
A
#
# COMPACT_ATOMS: atom_id res chain seq x y z
N MET A 1 7.39 -30.00 -16.99
CA MET A 1 6.98 -28.87 -17.85
C MET A 1 6.55 -27.75 -16.92
N LEU A 2 7.32 -26.67 -16.84
CA LEU A 2 6.98 -25.48 -16.04
C LEU A 2 5.97 -24.66 -16.85
N SER A 3 4.69 -24.73 -16.47
CA SER A 3 3.67 -23.83 -17.00
C SER A 3 3.83 -22.48 -16.31
N ALA A 4 4.48 -21.52 -16.97
CA ALA A 4 4.44 -20.13 -16.55
C ALA A 4 3.02 -19.61 -16.77
N THR A 5 2.21 -19.58 -15.71
CA THR A 5 0.92 -18.89 -15.71
C THR A 5 1.21 -17.42 -16.03
N PRO A 6 0.61 -16.81 -17.07
CA PRO A 6 0.80 -15.40 -17.33
C PRO A 6 0.31 -14.63 -16.10
N ALA A 7 1.17 -13.79 -15.52
CA ALA A 7 0.74 -12.81 -14.54
C ALA A 7 -0.37 -11.98 -15.22
N ALA A 8 -1.62 -12.17 -14.81
CA ALA A 8 -2.71 -11.37 -15.32
C ALA A 8 -2.33 -9.90 -15.12
N ALA A 9 -2.28 -9.15 -16.21
CA ALA A 9 -1.96 -7.73 -16.13
C ALA A 9 -3.00 -7.06 -15.21
N GLN A 10 -2.55 -6.57 -14.05
CA GLN A 10 -3.42 -5.87 -13.12
C GLN A 10 -4.06 -4.70 -13.85
N THR A 11 -5.36 -4.52 -13.67
CA THR A 11 -6.05 -3.37 -14.24
C THR A 11 -5.55 -2.08 -13.57
N GLU A 12 -5.72 -0.94 -14.25
CA GLU A 12 -5.40 0.38 -13.68
C GLU A 12 -6.18 0.65 -12.37
N VAL A 13 -7.40 0.12 -12.26
CA VAL A 13 -8.25 0.26 -11.06
C VAL A 13 -7.74 -0.60 -9.91
N GLU A 14 -7.34 -1.84 -10.18
CA GLU A 14 -6.73 -2.72 -9.17
C GLU A 14 -5.42 -2.12 -8.67
N SER A 15 -4.57 -1.64 -9.59
CA SER A 15 -3.33 -0.94 -9.27
C SER A 15 -3.57 0.28 -8.38
N ALA A 16 -4.57 1.10 -8.73
CA ALA A 16 -4.98 2.26 -7.95
C ALA A 16 -5.47 1.89 -6.54
N THR A 17 -6.24 0.80 -6.44
CA THR A 17 -6.73 0.28 -5.16
C THR A 17 -5.58 -0.25 -4.29
N GLN A 18 -4.60 -0.93 -4.87
CA GLN A 18 -3.42 -1.43 -4.15
C GLN A 18 -2.56 -0.29 -3.60
N LEU A 19 -2.34 0.78 -4.38
CA LEU A 19 -1.62 1.96 -3.90
C LEU A 19 -2.35 2.63 -2.73
N ARG A 20 -3.69 2.70 -2.76
CA ARG A 20 -4.47 3.21 -1.63
C ARG A 20 -4.33 2.32 -0.39
N ARG A 21 -4.31 1.01 -0.58
CA ARG A 21 -4.12 0.03 0.51
C ARG A 21 -2.73 0.15 1.13
N LEU A 22 -1.69 0.30 0.32
CA LEU A 22 -0.31 0.53 0.77
C LEU A 22 -0.20 1.81 1.62
N ASP A 23 -0.74 2.94 1.16
CA ASP A 23 -0.73 4.21 1.90
C ASP A 23 -1.39 4.06 3.29
N MET A 24 -2.58 3.46 3.34
CA MET A 24 -3.29 3.25 4.61
C MET A 24 -2.53 2.30 5.55
N MET A 25 -1.95 1.20 5.01
CA MET A 25 -1.15 0.27 5.79
C MET A 25 0.07 0.96 6.39
N LEU A 26 0.87 1.70 5.59
CA LEU A 26 2.06 2.41 6.09
C LEU A 26 1.69 3.48 7.12
N MET A 27 0.61 4.24 6.87
CA MET A 27 0.11 5.24 7.81
C MET A 27 -0.19 4.62 9.17
N VAL A 28 -1.03 3.59 9.20
CA VAL A 28 -1.54 2.99 10.44
C VAL A 28 -0.42 2.30 11.20
N THR A 29 0.41 1.55 10.50
CA THR A 29 1.54 0.87 11.12
C THR A 29 2.62 1.85 11.61
N SER A 30 2.82 2.99 10.93
CA SER A 30 3.73 4.04 11.42
C SER A 30 3.25 4.66 12.72
N LEU A 31 1.94 4.88 12.86
CA LEU A 31 1.33 5.37 14.10
C LEU A 31 1.49 4.35 15.22
N ARG A 32 1.40 3.05 14.93
CA ARG A 32 1.58 2.00 15.93
C ARG A 32 3.03 1.92 16.44
N CYS A 33 4.00 2.05 15.54
CA CYS A 33 5.43 1.94 15.86
C CYS A 33 6.04 3.22 16.47
N ARG A 34 5.24 4.29 16.64
CA ARG A 34 5.73 5.65 16.98
C ARG A 34 6.47 5.79 18.31
N PHE A 35 6.21 4.89 19.26
CA PHE A 35 6.81 4.95 20.61
C PHE A 35 8.02 4.01 20.78
N GLY A 36 8.38 3.24 19.75
CA GLY A 36 9.51 2.31 19.78
C GLY A 36 10.79 2.87 19.12
N SER A 37 11.88 2.11 19.25
CA SER A 37 13.16 2.38 18.55
C SER A 37 13.02 2.37 17.02
N ASP A 38 12.06 1.59 16.53
CA ASP A 38 11.76 1.45 15.10
C ASP A 38 10.60 2.36 14.67
N ASN A 39 10.49 3.53 15.29
CA ASN A 39 9.59 4.57 14.81
C ASN A 39 9.97 4.97 13.37
N PHE A 40 9.03 4.82 12.45
CA PHE A 40 9.21 5.16 11.04
C PHE A 40 8.21 6.21 10.53
N GLN A 41 7.58 6.99 11.42
CA GLN A 41 6.66 8.08 11.01
C GLN A 41 7.32 9.03 9.99
N ALA A 42 8.56 9.45 10.24
CA ALA A 42 9.29 10.29 9.29
C ALA A 42 9.51 9.62 7.92
N GLY A 43 9.73 8.29 7.91
CA GLY A 43 9.84 7.50 6.67
C GLY A 43 8.52 7.43 5.91
N TYR A 44 7.40 7.18 6.60
CA TYR A 44 6.07 7.22 5.99
C TYR A 44 5.75 8.61 5.41
N GLU A 45 6.06 9.69 6.12
CA GLU A 45 5.85 11.04 5.62
C GLU A 45 6.69 11.35 4.39
N ALA A 46 7.97 10.93 4.39
CA ALA A 46 8.84 11.06 3.22
C ALA A 46 8.27 10.28 2.02
N PHE A 47 7.79 9.06 2.24
CA PHE A 47 7.13 8.24 1.23
C PHE A 47 5.91 8.95 0.63
N LYS A 48 5.03 9.45 1.51
CA LYS A 48 3.82 10.17 1.10
C LYS A 48 4.13 11.42 0.30
N ARG A 49 5.17 12.19 0.68
CA ARG A 49 5.61 13.37 -0.08
C ARG A 49 6.21 12.98 -1.44
N ARG A 50 7.10 11.98 -1.47
CA ARG A 50 7.77 11.48 -2.68
C ARG A 50 6.78 11.03 -3.74
N HIS A 51 5.70 10.37 -3.31
CA HIS A 51 4.71 9.73 -4.19
C HIS A 51 3.35 10.45 -4.22
N ALA A 52 3.28 11.69 -3.73
CA ALA A 52 2.01 12.41 -3.52
C ALA A 52 1.12 12.46 -4.77
N ALA A 53 1.70 12.76 -5.93
CA ALA A 53 0.97 12.81 -7.20
C ALA A 53 0.40 11.42 -7.57
N THR A 54 1.23 10.38 -7.50
CA THR A 54 0.84 8.99 -7.80
C THR A 54 -0.27 8.50 -6.87
N LEU A 55 -0.13 8.74 -5.55
CA LEU A 55 -1.11 8.33 -4.54
C LEU A 55 -2.44 9.08 -4.71
N ARG A 56 -2.40 10.38 -5.00
CA ARG A 56 -3.62 11.17 -5.27
C ARG A 56 -4.35 10.65 -6.50
N THR A 57 -3.67 10.49 -7.62
CA THR A 57 -4.28 9.97 -8.86
C THR A 57 -4.85 8.57 -8.66
N ALA A 58 -4.16 7.70 -7.91
CA ALA A 58 -4.67 6.38 -7.56
C ALA A 58 -5.97 6.47 -6.73
N ALA A 59 -6.01 7.33 -5.71
CA ALA A 59 -7.23 7.51 -4.91
C ALA A 59 -8.41 8.01 -5.75
N GLU A 60 -8.17 8.97 -6.65
CA GLU A 60 -9.17 9.49 -7.58
C GLU A 60 -9.69 8.41 -8.53
N GLN A 61 -8.80 7.61 -9.12
CA GLN A 61 -9.18 6.53 -10.03
C GLN A 61 -9.99 5.43 -9.34
N ALA A 62 -9.60 5.03 -8.12
CA ALA A 62 -10.33 4.04 -7.34
C ALA A 62 -11.75 4.54 -6.99
N LEU A 63 -11.86 5.80 -6.53
CA LEU A 63 -13.17 6.39 -6.22
C LEU A 63 -14.03 6.59 -7.48
N ALA A 64 -13.43 7.00 -8.59
CA ALA A 64 -14.13 7.15 -9.87
C ALA A 64 -14.69 5.81 -10.38
N ASP A 65 -13.92 4.73 -10.25
CA ASP A 65 -14.39 3.39 -10.61
C ASP A 65 -15.57 2.94 -9.76
N MET A 66 -15.45 3.06 -8.43
CA MET A 66 -16.56 2.77 -7.53
C MET A 66 -17.78 3.64 -7.89
N THR A 67 -17.57 4.92 -8.20
CA THR A 67 -18.66 5.83 -8.59
C THR A 67 -19.37 5.36 -9.86
N ARG A 68 -18.64 4.89 -10.87
CA ARG A 68 -19.23 4.32 -12.09
C ARG A 68 -20.04 3.05 -11.81
N ARG A 69 -19.60 2.21 -10.89
CA ARG A 69 -20.21 0.89 -10.63
C ARG A 69 -21.41 0.91 -9.70
N MET A 70 -21.42 1.79 -8.68
CA MET A 70 -22.45 1.79 -7.62
C MET A 70 -23.06 3.17 -7.33
N GLY A 71 -22.68 4.20 -8.10
CA GLY A 71 -23.09 5.58 -7.87
C GLY A 71 -22.28 6.28 -6.78
N ARG A 72 -22.23 7.62 -6.86
CA ARG A 72 -21.31 8.46 -6.07
C ARG A 72 -21.46 8.28 -4.55
N LYS A 73 -22.70 8.25 -4.04
CA LYS A 73 -22.95 8.11 -2.60
C LYS A 73 -22.44 6.77 -2.08
N SER A 74 -22.81 5.68 -2.73
CA SER A 74 -22.37 4.32 -2.36
C SER A 74 -20.86 4.17 -2.48
N ALA A 75 -20.24 4.79 -3.50
CA ALA A 75 -18.80 4.76 -3.72
C ALA A 75 -18.03 5.43 -2.58
N ILE A 76 -18.46 6.60 -2.12
CA ILE A 76 -17.84 7.28 -0.97
C ILE A 76 -17.92 6.39 0.28
N HIS A 77 -19.08 5.81 0.56
CA HIS A 77 -19.23 4.90 1.70
C HIS A 77 -18.38 3.62 1.56
N ALA A 78 -18.27 3.06 0.34
CA ALA A 78 -17.42 1.89 0.09
C ALA A 78 -15.93 2.22 0.26
N PHE A 79 -15.49 3.38 -0.21
CA PHE A 79 -14.12 3.85 -0.09
C PHE A 79 -13.72 4.15 1.37
N ASP A 80 -14.65 4.71 2.14
CA ASP A 80 -14.49 4.91 3.59
C ASP A 80 -14.43 3.57 4.34
N ARG A 81 -15.32 2.61 4.01
CA ARG A 81 -15.27 1.24 4.56
C ARG A 81 -13.97 0.51 4.21
N LEU A 82 -13.47 0.67 2.99
CA LEU A 82 -12.16 0.14 2.61
C LEU A 82 -11.05 0.74 3.49
N SER A 83 -11.07 2.05 3.69
CA SER A 83 -10.06 2.76 4.49
C SER A 83 -10.11 2.34 5.97
N THR A 84 -11.29 2.32 6.57
CA THR A 84 -11.51 1.92 7.98
C THR A 84 -11.23 0.44 8.21
N GLY A 85 -11.64 -0.44 7.29
CA GLY A 85 -11.32 -1.86 7.34
C GLY A 85 -9.82 -2.11 7.38
N MET A 86 -9.06 -1.46 6.49
CA MET A 86 -7.60 -1.54 6.47
C MET A 86 -6.96 -0.99 7.75
N ALA A 87 -7.45 0.14 8.25
CA ALA A 87 -6.97 0.70 9.51
C ALA A 87 -7.20 -0.25 10.70
N ASN A 88 -8.34 -0.92 10.74
CA ASN A 88 -8.62 -1.91 11.76
C ASN A 88 -7.74 -3.16 11.61
N SER A 89 -7.54 -3.66 10.37
CA SER A 89 -6.67 -4.80 10.10
C SER A 89 -5.22 -4.55 10.52
N TYR A 90 -4.68 -3.37 10.22
CA TYR A 90 -3.28 -3.03 10.55
C TYR A 90 -3.11 -2.32 11.90
N GLY A 91 -4.20 -1.99 12.59
CA GLY A 91 -4.17 -1.35 13.91
C GLY A 91 -3.54 -2.24 14.99
N LEU A 92 -3.68 -3.56 14.84
CA LEU A 92 -2.99 -4.54 15.69
C LEU A 92 -1.53 -4.79 15.25
N GLY A 93 -1.18 -4.37 14.03
CA GLY A 93 0.12 -4.54 13.40
C GLY A 93 0.03 -5.20 12.04
N HIS A 94 1.16 -5.23 11.32
CA HIS A 94 1.28 -6.01 10.10
C HIS A 94 1.39 -7.50 10.46
N PRO A 95 0.68 -8.41 9.78
CA PRO A 95 0.62 -9.82 10.17
C PRO A 95 1.96 -10.54 10.13
N GLN A 96 2.87 -10.16 9.21
CA GLN A 96 4.21 -10.78 9.09
C GLN A 96 5.39 -9.83 9.34
N LEU A 97 5.17 -8.52 9.43
CA LEU A 97 6.27 -7.56 9.49
C LEU A 97 6.25 -6.81 10.83
N GLY A 98 7.40 -6.79 11.51
CA GLY A 98 7.62 -5.97 12.69
C GLY A 98 7.89 -4.51 12.32
N CYS A 99 8.07 -3.67 13.34
CA CYS A 99 8.34 -2.24 13.13
C CYS A 99 9.67 -1.99 12.40
N ALA A 100 10.69 -2.81 12.66
CA ALA A 100 11.98 -2.70 12.00
C ALA A 100 11.89 -3.00 10.49
N GLU A 101 11.18 -4.07 10.11
CA GLU A 101 10.97 -4.43 8.71
C GLU A 101 10.10 -3.40 7.98
N LEU A 102 9.05 -2.90 8.65
CA LEU A 102 8.20 -1.84 8.10
C LEU A 102 8.96 -0.53 7.89
N LYS A 103 9.90 -0.20 8.80
CA LYS A 103 10.79 0.95 8.63
C LYS A 103 11.66 0.80 7.38
N GLN A 104 12.31 -0.35 7.22
CA GLN A 104 13.15 -0.63 6.05
C GLN A 104 12.33 -0.63 4.76
N ALA A 105 11.10 -1.15 4.79
CA ALA A 105 10.18 -1.10 3.66
C ALA A 105 9.82 0.35 3.29
N ALA A 106 9.48 1.18 4.28
CA ALA A 106 9.17 2.61 4.04
C ALA A 106 10.37 3.35 3.41
N GLU A 107 11.59 3.07 3.88
CA GLU A 107 12.82 3.62 3.30
C GLU A 107 13.06 3.11 1.88
N HIS A 108 12.81 1.82 1.61
CA HIS A 108 12.94 1.25 0.26
C HIS A 108 12.00 1.91 -0.74
N LEU A 109 10.75 2.16 -0.34
CA LEU A 109 9.76 2.77 -1.23
C LEU A 109 10.15 4.18 -1.68
N LEU A 110 11.08 4.86 -0.99
CA LEU A 110 11.63 6.14 -1.43
C LEU A 110 12.53 6.03 -2.66
N THR A 111 13.14 4.87 -2.87
CA THR A 111 14.06 4.60 -3.98
C THR A 111 13.35 4.06 -5.22
N ILE A 112 12.05 3.76 -5.11
CA ILE A 112 11.27 3.23 -6.24
C ILE A 112 10.81 4.36 -7.13
N ASP A 113 11.09 4.22 -8.42
CA ASP A 113 10.65 5.14 -9.46
C ASP A 113 9.58 4.52 -10.35
N GLY A 114 8.58 5.33 -10.69
CA GLY A 114 7.51 4.94 -11.59
C GLY A 114 6.37 4.18 -10.91
N ARG A 115 5.16 4.42 -11.40
CA ARG A 115 3.93 3.81 -10.90
C ARG A 115 3.93 2.27 -10.98
N PRO A 116 4.37 1.62 -12.07
CA PRO A 116 4.36 0.16 -12.14
C PRO A 116 5.22 -0.52 -11.07
N ALA A 117 6.44 -0.01 -10.84
CA ALA A 117 7.33 -0.54 -9.80
C ALA A 117 6.77 -0.32 -8.40
N LEU A 118 6.14 0.84 -8.17
CA LEU A 118 5.48 1.12 -6.89
C LEU A 118 4.29 0.19 -6.61
N VAL A 119 3.51 -0.14 -7.65
CA VAL A 119 2.40 -1.11 -7.55
C VAL A 119 2.94 -2.51 -7.27
N ALA A 120 4.02 -2.93 -7.93
CA ALA A 120 4.66 -4.21 -7.65
C ALA A 120 5.10 -4.32 -6.17
N ALA A 121 5.76 -3.28 -5.65
CA ALA A 121 6.15 -3.23 -4.24
C ALA A 121 4.94 -3.20 -3.29
N ALA A 122 3.85 -2.53 -3.67
CA ALA A 122 2.61 -2.54 -2.92
C ALA A 122 2.04 -3.96 -2.80
N ASN A 123 1.98 -4.71 -3.89
CA ASN A 123 1.48 -6.09 -3.88
C ASN A 123 2.30 -6.98 -2.93
N SER A 124 3.63 -6.94 -3.05
CA SER A 124 4.51 -7.76 -2.20
C SER A 124 4.39 -7.45 -0.70
N LEU A 125 4.18 -6.17 -0.34
CA LEU A 125 3.98 -5.77 1.07
C LEU A 125 2.58 -6.13 1.58
N LEU A 126 1.55 -6.02 0.74
CA LEU A 126 0.16 -6.26 1.14
C LEU A 126 -0.23 -7.75 1.18
N ASP A 127 0.30 -8.57 0.28
CA ASP A 127 0.02 -10.01 0.22
C ASP A 127 0.77 -10.80 1.29
N GLY A 128 1.69 -10.15 2.00
CA GLY A 128 2.35 -10.70 3.17
C GLY A 128 3.41 -11.78 2.90
N GLY A 129 3.44 -12.34 1.70
CA GLY A 129 4.35 -13.44 1.34
C GLY A 129 5.81 -13.03 1.09
N ASP A 130 6.07 -11.77 0.71
CA ASP A 130 7.36 -11.39 0.09
C ASP A 130 7.98 -10.10 0.63
N GLY A 131 7.52 -9.58 1.76
CA GLY A 131 8.17 -8.44 2.43
C GLY A 131 9.63 -8.77 2.78
N ALA A 132 9.91 -10.01 3.19
CA ALA A 132 11.26 -10.52 3.40
C ALA A 132 12.04 -10.66 2.07
N THR A 133 11.40 -11.08 0.97
CA THR A 133 12.01 -11.19 -0.36
C THR A 133 12.38 -9.82 -0.94
N LEU A 134 11.58 -8.77 -0.70
CA LEU A 134 11.92 -7.38 -1.06
C LEU A 134 13.11 -6.83 -0.25
N LEU A 135 13.21 -7.21 1.03
CA LEU A 135 14.34 -6.83 1.88
C LEU A 135 15.60 -7.66 1.60
N ALA A 136 15.45 -8.91 1.12
CA ALA A 136 16.53 -9.83 0.78
C ALA A 136 17.09 -9.67 -0.64
N GLN A 137 16.41 -8.96 -1.54
CA GLN A 137 16.92 -8.59 -2.88
C GLN A 137 17.86 -7.37 -2.83
N ARG A 138 18.53 -7.16 -1.69
CA ARG A 138 19.51 -6.12 -1.44
C ARG A 138 20.91 -6.70 -1.31
#